data_AF-A0A9P6Q597-F1
#
_entry.id   AF-A0A9P6Q597-F1
#
_cell.length_a   1.000
_cell.length_b   1.000
_cell.length_c   1.000
_cell.angle_alpha   90.00
_cell.angle_beta   90.00
_cell.angle_gamma   90.00
#
_symmetry.space_group_name_H-M   'P 1'
#
loop_
_entity.id
_entity.type
_entity.pdbx_description
1 polymer ?
#
loop_
_entity_poly.entity_id
_entity_poly.type
_entity_poly.pdbx_seq_one_letter_code
_entity_poly.pdbx_strand_id
1 'polypeptide(L)'
;MAGYSAQFVKTLERQADIPKEKQLNGPASLQSLKDRAEKGGLQILFAEYRVQYLEHLETKGFDGVCDFLQECITSLVQRRLQKAEEKEGLEEVEPTAAAAIP
;
A
#
# COMPACT_ATOMS: atom_id res chain seq x y z
N MET A 1 -11.52 15.22 -17.80
CA MET A 1 -10.20 15.46 -17.19
C MET A 1 -9.78 14.19 -16.46
N ALA A 2 -8.68 13.54 -16.85
CA ALA A 2 -8.16 12.40 -16.10
C ALA A 2 -7.37 12.93 -14.89
N GLY A 3 -7.59 12.40 -13.69
CA GLY A 3 -6.87 12.82 -12.48
C GLY A 3 -5.36 12.54 -12.57
N TYR A 4 -4.57 13.19 -11.72
CA TYR A 4 -3.09 13.08 -11.69
C TYR A 4 -2.60 11.62 -11.66
N SER A 5 -3.29 10.76 -10.91
CA SER A 5 -3.02 9.32 -10.84
C SER A 5 -3.19 8.60 -12.18
N ALA A 6 -4.26 8.88 -12.92
CA ALA A 6 -4.50 8.27 -14.22
C ALA A 6 -3.50 8.75 -15.27
N GLN A 7 -3.03 10.00 -15.16
CA GLN A 7 -1.97 10.52 -16.05
C GLN A 7 -0.62 9.86 -15.76
N PHE A 8 -0.32 9.57 -14.50
CA PHE A 8 0.86 8.82 -14.12
C PHE A 8 0.85 7.42 -14.73
N VAL A 9 -0.25 6.68 -14.59
CA VAL A 9 -0.39 5.34 -15.23
C VAL A 9 -0.22 5.42 -16.74
N LYS A 10 -0.81 6.43 -17.40
CA LYS A 10 -0.61 6.64 -18.85
C LYS A 10 0.84 6.91 -19.24
N THR A 11 1.63 7.48 -18.33
CA THR A 11 3.06 7.71 -18.56
C THR A 11 3.81 6.38 -18.50
N LEU A 12 3.51 5.53 -17.51
CA LEU A 12 4.06 4.17 -17.41
C LEU A 12 3.66 3.31 -18.62
N GLU A 13 2.39 3.38 -19.04
CA GLU A 13 1.89 2.67 -20.22
C GLU A 13 2.60 3.07 -21.51
N ARG A 14 2.94 4.36 -21.68
CA ARG A 14 3.72 4.81 -22.84
C ARG A 14 5.17 4.35 -22.77
N GLN A 15 5.78 4.36 -21.59
CA GLN A 15 7.15 3.86 -21.39
C GLN A 15 7.25 2.35 -21.67
N ALA A 16 6.20 1.60 -21.35
CA ALA A 16 6.08 0.16 -21.60
C ALA A 16 5.49 -0.20 -22.98
N ASP A 17 5.31 0.79 -23.87
CA ASP A 17 4.75 0.63 -25.23
C ASP A 17 3.41 -0.14 -25.27
N ILE A 18 2.54 0.13 -24.31
CA ILE A 18 1.22 -0.50 -24.22
C ILE A 18 0.30 0.08 -25.31
N PRO A 19 -0.33 -0.76 -26.15
CA PRO A 19 -1.26 -0.30 -27.20
C PRO A 19 -2.41 0.53 -26.63
N LYS A 20 -2.80 1.59 -27.34
CA LYS A 20 -3.80 2.58 -26.86
C LYS A 20 -5.14 1.96 -26.44
N GLU A 21 -5.58 0.91 -27.12
CA GLU A 21 -6.81 0.18 -26.83
C GLU A 21 -6.74 -0.62 -25.51
N LYS A 22 -5.53 -0.94 -25.06
CA LYS A 22 -5.25 -1.65 -23.80
C LYS A 22 -4.92 -0.70 -22.65
N GLN A 23 -4.71 0.58 -22.93
CA GLN A 23 -4.43 1.61 -21.92
C GLN A 23 -5.61 1.83 -20.97
N LEU A 24 -5.28 2.32 -19.78
CA LEU A 24 -6.24 2.64 -18.75
C LEU A 24 -7.10 3.84 -19.18
N ASN A 25 -8.40 3.58 -19.30
CA ASN A 25 -9.42 4.58 -19.57
C ASN A 25 -10.29 4.77 -18.32
N GLY A 26 -9.77 5.51 -17.33
CA GLY A 26 -10.48 5.77 -16.08
C GLY A 26 -9.55 6.10 -14.91
N PRO A 27 -10.08 6.19 -13.68
CA PRO A 27 -9.28 6.33 -12.46
C PRO A 27 -8.44 5.08 -12.22
N ALA A 28 -7.23 5.25 -11.66
CA ALA A 28 -6.34 4.15 -11.30
C ALA A 28 -6.75 3.53 -9.96
N SER A 29 -7.74 2.64 -10.00
CA SER A 29 -8.16 1.79 -8.88
C SER A 29 -7.61 0.37 -9.01
N LEU A 30 -7.59 -0.38 -7.89
CA LEU A 30 -7.22 -1.80 -7.87
C LEU A 30 -7.96 -2.60 -8.96
N GLN A 31 -9.28 -2.44 -9.03
CA GLN A 31 -10.11 -3.17 -10.00
C GLN A 31 -9.75 -2.76 -11.43
N SER A 32 -9.62 -1.46 -11.71
CA SER A 32 -9.35 -0.97 -13.06
C SER A 32 -7.99 -1.40 -13.59
N LEU A 33 -6.97 -1.45 -12.73
CA LEU A 33 -5.63 -1.90 -13.09
C LEU A 33 -5.62 -3.42 -13.32
N LYS A 34 -6.33 -4.19 -12.48
CA LYS A 34 -6.49 -5.63 -12.66
C LYS A 34 -7.21 -5.97 -13.97
N ASP A 35 -8.35 -5.33 -14.23
CA ASP A 35 -9.14 -5.54 -15.46
C ASP A 35 -8.34 -5.23 -16.73
N ARG A 36 -7.45 -4.22 -16.67
CA ARG A 36 -6.59 -3.86 -17.79
C ARG A 36 -5.42 -4.82 -17.93
N ALA A 37 -4.81 -5.24 -16.83
CA ALA A 37 -3.77 -6.27 -16.83
C ALA A 37 -4.27 -7.58 -17.47
N GLU A 38 -5.49 -8.03 -17.12
CA GLU A 38 -6.11 -9.23 -17.71
C GLU A 38 -6.36 -9.10 -19.23
N LYS A 39 -6.55 -7.86 -19.72
CA LYS A 39 -6.72 -7.56 -21.16
C LYS A 39 -5.40 -7.31 -21.89
N GLY A 40 -4.27 -7.60 -21.25
CA GLY A 40 -2.92 -7.41 -21.79
C GLY A 40 -2.43 -5.97 -21.77
N GLY A 41 -2.97 -5.14 -20.87
CA GLY A 41 -2.45 -3.83 -20.53
C GLY A 41 -1.23 -3.90 -19.59
N LEU A 42 -0.92 -2.78 -18.95
CA LEU A 42 0.22 -2.67 -18.04
C LEU A 42 0.13 -3.68 -16.89
N GLN A 43 1.16 -4.50 -16.73
CA GLN A 43 1.27 -5.47 -15.64
C GLN A 43 1.92 -4.81 -14.42
N ILE A 44 1.12 -4.18 -13.57
CA ILE A 44 1.59 -3.55 -12.33
C ILE A 44 0.70 -3.96 -11.16
N LEU A 45 1.32 -4.33 -10.04
CA LEU A 45 0.61 -4.59 -8.80
C LEU A 45 0.10 -3.27 -8.22
N PHE A 46 -1.11 -3.28 -7.64
CA PHE A 46 -1.68 -2.05 -7.08
C PHE A 46 -0.86 -1.47 -5.91
N ALA A 47 -0.19 -2.33 -5.14
CA ALA A 47 0.72 -1.89 -4.09
C ALA A 47 1.92 -1.13 -4.68
N GLU A 48 2.57 -1.72 -5.68
CA GLU A 48 3.71 -1.14 -6.39
C GLU A 48 3.35 0.19 -7.05
N TYR A 49 2.22 0.24 -7.76
CA TYR A 49 1.69 1.47 -8.36
C TYR A 49 1.56 2.60 -7.34
N ARG A 50 1.07 2.31 -6.12
CA ARG A 50 0.89 3.36 -5.09
C ARG A 50 2.23 3.90 -4.59
N VAL A 51 3.24 3.04 -4.44
CA VAL A 51 4.58 3.47 -4.03
C VAL A 51 5.21 4.35 -5.11
N GLN A 52 5.25 3.89 -6.35
CA GLN A 52 5.79 4.67 -7.47
C GLN A 52 5.03 5.99 -7.69
N TYR A 53 3.71 6.01 -7.44
CA TYR A 53 2.94 7.24 -7.52
C TYR A 53 3.27 8.23 -6.38
N LEU A 54 3.58 7.74 -5.18
CA LEU A 54 4.05 8.60 -4.08
C LEU A 54 5.41 9.20 -4.40
N GLU A 55 6.35 8.41 -4.92
CA GLU A 55 7.64 8.90 -5.40
C GLU A 55 7.44 9.94 -6.52
N HIS A 56 6.50 9.71 -7.44
CA HIS A 56 6.16 10.70 -8.45
C HIS A 56 5.65 12.02 -7.85
N LEU A 57 4.82 11.96 -6.81
CA LEU A 57 4.32 13.15 -6.11
C LEU A 57 5.45 13.92 -5.41
N GLU A 58 6.39 13.22 -4.79
CA GLU A 58 7.60 13.81 -4.20
C GLU A 58 8.40 14.59 -5.27
N THR A 59 8.68 13.99 -6.43
CA THR A 59 9.38 14.68 -7.53
C THR A 59 8.62 15.89 -8.09
N LYS A 60 7.33 16.03 -7.78
CA LYS A 60 6.47 17.16 -8.17
C LYS A 60 6.35 18.23 -7.09
N GLY A 61 7.05 18.08 -5.96
CA GLY A 61 7.08 19.03 -4.84
C GLY A 61 5.90 18.86 -3.87
N PHE A 62 5.29 17.67 -3.81
CA PHE A 62 4.25 17.35 -2.83
C PHE A 62 4.84 16.71 -1.56
N ASP A 63 6.02 17.15 -1.14
CA ASP A 63 6.81 16.55 -0.04
C ASP A 63 5.98 16.41 1.25
N GLY A 64 5.23 17.44 1.62
CA GLY A 64 4.40 17.40 2.83
C GLY A 64 3.29 16.33 2.82
N VAL A 65 2.81 15.89 1.64
CA VAL A 65 1.86 14.78 1.54
C VAL A 65 2.58 13.45 1.77
N CYS A 66 3.79 13.32 1.22
CA CYS A 66 4.64 12.13 1.38
C CYS A 66 5.07 11.98 2.84
N ASP A 67 5.56 13.06 3.46
CA ASP A 67 5.96 13.10 4.88
C ASP A 67 4.80 12.69 5.79
N PHE A 68 3.64 13.32 5.61
CA PHE A 68 2.45 13.01 6.40
C PHE A 68 2.04 11.53 6.30
N LEU A 69 2.04 10.97 5.09
CA LEU A 69 1.70 9.57 4.88
C LEU A 69 2.74 8.63 5.52
N GLN A 70 4.02 8.96 5.41
CA GLN A 70 5.10 8.18 6.01
C GLN A 70 5.02 8.20 7.53
N GLU A 71 4.79 9.35 8.15
CA GLU A 71 4.59 9.49 9.60
C GLU A 71 3.37 8.69 10.08
N CYS A 72 2.26 8.75 9.33
CA CYS A 72 1.06 7.99 9.64
C CYS A 72 1.29 6.49 9.60
N ILE A 73 1.95 5.98 8.54
CA ILE A 73 2.26 4.56 8.39
C ILE A 73 3.21 4.12 9.51
N THR A 74 4.26 4.90 9.79
CA THR A 74 5.23 4.61 10.85
C THR A 74 4.53 4.51 12.21
N SER A 75 3.69 5.49 12.54
CA SER A 75 2.90 5.51 13.78
C SER A 75 1.95 4.31 13.89
N LEU A 76 1.31 3.92 12.78
CA LEU A 76 0.41 2.76 12.76
C LEU A 76 1.16 1.46 12.97
N VAL A 77 2.32 1.29 12.33
CA VAL A 77 3.18 0.10 12.49
C VAL A 77 3.65 -0.01 13.93
N GLN A 78 4.16 1.08 14.52
CA GLN A 78 4.60 1.11 15.93
C GLN A 78 3.47 0.69 16.88
N ARG A 79 2.26 1.24 16.71
CA ARG A 79 1.09 0.87 17.54
C ARG A 79 0.68 -0.59 17.38
N ARG A 80 0.92 -1.20 16.21
CA ARG A 80 0.60 -2.61 15.95
C ARG A 80 1.63 -3.54 16.58
N LEU A 81 2.91 -3.17 16.53
CA LEU A 81 4.00 -3.91 17.17
C LEU A 81 3.85 -3.92 18.70
N GLN A 82 3.62 -2.75 19.31
CA GLN A 82 3.36 -2.65 20.76
C GLN A 82 2.20 -3.54 21.22
N LYS A 83 1.10 -3.54 20.47
CA LYS A 83 -0.06 -4.40 20.77
C LYS A 83 0.20 -5.89 20.57
N ALA A 84 1.17 -6.28 19.75
CA ALA A 84 1.55 -7.67 19.56
C ALA A 84 2.39 -8.15 20.74
N GLU A 85 3.35 -7.34 21.19
CA GLU A 85 4.20 -7.60 22.37
C GLU A 85 3.37 -7.72 23.66
N GLU A 86 2.37 -6.85 23.84
CA GLU A 86 1.44 -6.92 24.99
C GLU A 86 0.59 -8.20 25.00
N LYS A 87 0.31 -8.79 23.83
CA LYS A 87 -0.48 -10.02 23.72
C LYS A 87 0.34 -11.28 24.01
N GLU A 88 1.61 -11.33 23.59
CA GLU A 88 2.51 -12.44 23.95
C GLU A 88 2.81 -12.46 25.45
N GLY A 89 2.94 -11.29 26.10
CA GLY A 89 3.17 -11.21 27.55
C GLY A 89 1.99 -11.64 28.44
N LEU A 90 0.79 -11.83 27.88
CA LEU A 90 -0.41 -12.25 28.62
C LEU A 90 -0.66 -13.77 28.56
N GLU A 91 0.05 -14.52 27.70
CA GLU A 91 -0.10 -15.98 27.60
C GLU A 91 0.84 -16.78 28.52
N GLU A 92 1.82 -16.14 29.18
CA GLU A 92 2.79 -16.84 30.06
C GLU A 92 2.37 -17.02 31.54
N VAL A 93 1.20 -16.52 31.97
CA VAL A 93 0.78 -16.65 33.38
C VAL A 93 -0.18 -17.83 33.56
N GLU A 94 0.35 -19.06 33.59
CA GLU A 94 -0.37 -20.19 34.18
C GLU A 94 -0.55 -19.98 35.69
N PRO A 95 -1.75 -20.12 36.27
CA PRO A 95 -1.96 -20.05 37.71
C PRO A 95 -1.49 -21.35 38.37
N THR A 96 -0.21 -21.45 38.72
CA THR A 96 0.29 -22.49 39.62
C THR A 96 0.07 -22.07 41.07
N ALA A 97 -1.11 -22.35 41.61
CA ALA A 97 -1.29 -22.51 43.05
C ALA A 97 -2.63 -23.17 43.39
N ALA A 98 -2.63 -24.49 43.59
CA ALA A 98 -3.28 -25.10 44.75
C ALA A 98 -3.02 -26.62 44.80
N ALA A 99 -2.85 -27.09 46.03
CA ALA A 99 -2.68 -28.46 46.52
C ALA A 99 -1.24 -29.00 46.46
N ALA A 100 -0.60 -29.42 47.56
CA ALA A 100 -0.94 -29.43 48.97
C ALA A 100 0.37 -29.67 49.76
N ILE A 101 0.48 -29.13 50.97
CA ILE A 101 1.48 -29.50 52.00
C ILE A 101 0.70 -29.63 53.32
N PRO A 102 1.08 -30.50 54.28
CA PRO A 102 1.85 -31.74 54.22
C PRO A 102 1.00 -33.00 54.50
#